data_AF-A0A127B1P1-F1
#
_entry.id   AF-A0A127B1P1-F1
#
_cell.length_a   1.000
_cell.length_b   1.000
_cell.length_c   1.000
_cell.angle_alpha   90.00
_cell.angle_beta   90.00
_cell.angle_gamma   90.00
#
_symmetry.space_group_name_H-M   'P 1'
#
loop_
_entity.id
_entity.type
_entity.pdbx_description
1 polymer ?
#
loop_
_entity_poly.entity_id
_entity_poly.type
_entity_poly.pdbx_seq_one_letter_code
_entity_poly.pdbx_strand_id
1 'polypeptide(L)'
;MNVSGRSLYVIAISLGLGFASCKPEPKEEIQTEATTQTETASAPSTPEDETGLEADFDITFPEGFNLASLSLPEGDTKDPLKQVERLSMMHVMQDPWTKLDRQYRELLLVHEDEPYLFILQQQAANVMLRNHLFGHYYQDPSNPQLLEAIGFYTKQLLEAKSEDAELVYKCLRALKDTWPDDQLTQVAMATANRVQARPVTSSADTTQGRGKYRHTYARALKKMVTNLNK
;
A
#
# COMPACT_ATOMS: atom_id res chain seq x y z
N MET A 1 65.59 6.89 -11.54
CA MET A 1 64.81 6.70 -12.78
C MET A 1 63.65 7.68 -12.75
N ASN A 2 63.59 8.54 -13.78
CA ASN A 2 62.51 9.48 -14.12
C ASN A 2 61.16 8.71 -14.25
N VAL A 3 59.97 9.31 -14.15
CA VAL A 3 59.43 10.39 -15.00
C VAL A 3 58.30 11.16 -14.30
N SER A 4 58.29 12.46 -14.62
CA SER A 4 57.35 13.55 -14.30
C SER A 4 55.96 13.38 -14.95
N GLY A 5 54.91 13.93 -14.34
CA GLY A 5 53.58 13.98 -14.93
C GLY A 5 52.74 15.12 -14.36
N ARG A 6 53.00 16.34 -14.82
CA ARG A 6 52.13 17.52 -14.64
C ARG A 6 50.84 17.33 -15.46
N SER A 7 49.69 17.66 -14.89
CA SER A 7 48.50 18.02 -15.67
C SER A 7 47.88 19.29 -15.09
N LEU A 8 48.06 20.38 -15.83
CA LEU A 8 47.38 21.66 -15.67
C LEU A 8 46.07 21.57 -16.45
N TYR A 9 44.93 21.88 -15.82
CA TYR A 9 43.75 22.28 -16.59
C TYR A 9 43.15 23.57 -16.03
N VAL A 10 42.84 24.41 -17.02
CA VAL A 10 42.49 25.82 -16.97
C VAL A 10 40.99 25.99 -16.73
N ILE A 11 40.69 27.07 -16.01
CA ILE A 11 39.38 27.62 -15.68
C ILE A 11 38.58 27.99 -16.94
N ALA A 12 37.27 27.71 -16.94
CA ALA A 12 36.30 28.48 -17.73
C ALA A 12 35.02 28.72 -16.91
N ILE A 13 34.89 29.95 -16.45
CA ILE A 13 33.68 30.56 -15.88
C ILE A 13 32.82 31.05 -17.03
N SER A 14 31.54 30.70 -17.04
CA SER A 14 30.53 31.39 -17.86
C SER A 14 29.30 31.71 -17.01
N LEU A 15 29.25 32.98 -16.59
CA LEU A 15 28.04 33.67 -16.16
C LEU A 15 27.05 33.76 -17.31
N GLY A 16 25.77 33.55 -17.01
CA GLY A 16 24.63 33.87 -17.87
C GLY A 16 23.45 34.31 -17.03
N LEU A 17 23.41 35.60 -16.67
CA LEU A 17 22.24 36.32 -16.16
C LEU A 17 21.34 36.71 -17.34
N GLY A 18 20.04 36.47 -17.22
CA GLY A 18 19.01 36.98 -18.13
C GLY A 18 17.73 37.29 -17.36
N PHE A 19 17.49 38.58 -17.13
CA PHE A 19 16.26 39.15 -16.57
C PHE A 19 15.20 39.34 -17.67
N ALA A 20 13.92 39.11 -17.35
CA ALA A 20 12.71 39.85 -17.77
C ALA A 20 11.48 38.99 -17.38
N SER A 21 10.67 39.31 -16.37
CA SER A 21 9.72 40.43 -16.24
C SER A 21 8.68 40.47 -17.36
N CYS A 22 7.47 39.98 -17.06
CA CYS A 22 6.20 40.64 -17.38
C CYS A 22 5.02 39.81 -16.85
N LYS A 23 4.36 40.34 -15.83
CA LYS A 23 2.96 40.05 -15.47
C LYS A 23 2.22 41.38 -15.60
N PRO A 24 1.04 41.40 -16.24
CA PRO A 24 -0.07 42.14 -15.63
C PRO A 24 -1.41 41.39 -15.75
N GLU A 25 -1.99 41.06 -14.60
CA GLU A 25 -3.24 41.62 -14.02
C GLU A 25 -4.53 41.84 -14.87
N PRO A 26 -5.70 42.18 -14.25
CA PRO A 26 -6.88 41.31 -14.11
C PRO A 26 -8.13 41.85 -14.87
N LYS A 27 -9.27 41.17 -14.74
CA LYS A 27 -10.59 41.78 -14.97
C LYS A 27 -11.57 41.44 -13.84
N GLU A 28 -12.06 42.52 -13.23
CA GLU A 28 -13.10 42.63 -12.21
C GLU A 28 -14.53 42.46 -12.75
N GLU A 29 -15.40 42.06 -11.81
CA GLU A 29 -16.81 42.45 -11.55
C GLU A 29 -17.88 42.30 -12.67
N ILE A 30 -19.13 41.91 -12.38
CA ILE A 30 -20.18 42.52 -11.51
C ILE A 30 -21.21 41.39 -11.20
N GLN A 31 -21.57 41.05 -9.93
CA GLN A 31 -22.72 41.58 -9.13
C GLN A 31 -24.10 41.19 -9.76
N THR A 32 -25.18 40.71 -9.13
CA THR A 32 -25.84 40.84 -7.80
C THR A 32 -27.06 39.86 -7.84
N GLU A 33 -27.51 39.15 -6.79
CA GLU A 33 -28.68 39.41 -5.90
C GLU A 33 -29.05 38.03 -5.28
N ALA A 34 -28.99 37.81 -3.96
CA ALA A 34 -29.93 38.16 -2.90
C ALA A 34 -31.23 37.31 -2.84
N THR A 35 -31.39 36.61 -1.70
CA THR A 35 -32.64 36.33 -0.95
C THR A 35 -33.10 34.86 -0.83
N THR A 36 -32.71 34.27 0.31
CA THR A 36 -33.55 33.67 1.37
C THR A 36 -34.78 32.84 0.97
N GLN A 37 -34.80 31.54 1.29
CA GLN A 37 -35.67 30.99 2.35
C GLN A 37 -35.40 29.51 2.65
N THR A 38 -35.51 29.23 3.95
CA THR A 38 -35.37 28.01 4.71
C THR A 38 -36.37 26.93 4.30
N GLU A 39 -35.92 25.69 4.14
CA GLU A 39 -36.78 24.52 4.33
C GLU A 39 -36.04 23.46 5.14
N THR A 40 -36.56 23.23 6.34
CA THR A 40 -36.07 22.31 7.35
C THR A 40 -36.41 20.88 6.92
N ALA A 41 -35.41 20.12 6.49
CA ALA A 41 -35.51 18.67 6.36
C ALA A 41 -34.51 18.02 7.32
N SER A 42 -35.04 17.45 8.41
CA SER A 42 -34.30 16.58 9.31
C SER A 42 -33.69 15.43 8.53
N ALA A 43 -32.37 15.49 8.32
CA ALA A 43 -31.59 14.34 7.88
C ALA A 43 -31.48 13.34 9.05
N PRO A 44 -31.59 12.03 8.79
CA PRO A 44 -31.39 11.02 9.82
C PRO A 44 -29.93 11.09 10.28
N SER A 45 -29.75 11.13 11.59
CA SER A 45 -28.45 11.07 12.25
C SER A 45 -27.71 9.81 11.79
N THR A 46 -26.75 9.99 10.89
CA THR A 46 -25.68 9.01 10.68
C THR A 46 -25.00 8.84 12.03
N PRO A 47 -24.93 7.62 12.59
CA PRO A 47 -24.15 7.41 13.80
C PRO A 47 -22.71 7.81 13.48
N GLU A 48 -22.21 8.74 14.28
CA GLU A 48 -20.88 9.30 14.20
C GLU A 48 -19.85 8.17 14.28
N ASP A 49 -18.98 8.20 13.29
CA ASP A 49 -17.81 7.38 13.06
C ASP A 49 -16.86 7.51 14.28
N GLU A 50 -16.77 6.45 15.09
CA GLU A 50 -15.82 6.35 16.19
C GLU A 50 -14.40 6.17 15.63
N THR A 51 -13.74 7.30 15.38
CA THR A 51 -12.29 7.55 15.55
C THR A 51 -11.31 6.40 15.28
N GLY A 52 -10.57 6.50 14.17
CA GLY A 52 -9.14 6.12 14.16
C GLY A 52 -8.62 5.43 12.90
N LEU A 53 -7.97 6.22 12.02
CA LEU A 53 -7.15 5.80 10.87
C LEU A 53 -7.90 5.04 9.77
N GLU A 54 -8.40 5.77 8.77
CA GLU A 54 -8.55 5.17 7.44
C GLU A 54 -7.16 4.81 6.92
N ALA A 55 -6.76 3.54 7.05
CA ALA A 55 -5.64 3.04 6.29
C ALA A 55 -5.94 3.25 4.79
N ASP A 56 -4.93 3.61 3.99
CA ASP A 56 -5.03 3.76 2.53
C ASP A 56 -5.45 2.46 1.80
N PHE A 57 -5.66 1.37 2.55
CA PHE A 57 -5.99 0.04 2.10
C PHE A 57 -6.98 -0.63 3.07
N ASP A 58 -7.84 -1.50 2.53
CA ASP A 58 -8.84 -2.23 3.33
C ASP A 58 -8.19 -3.42 4.06
N ILE A 59 -8.43 -3.56 5.36
CA ILE A 59 -8.10 -4.77 6.12
C ILE A 59 -9.21 -5.79 5.93
N THR A 60 -8.85 -7.02 5.57
CA THR A 60 -9.79 -8.14 5.53
C THR A 60 -9.90 -8.75 6.92
N PHE A 61 -11.12 -8.80 7.46
CA PHE A 61 -11.41 -9.41 8.75
C PHE A 61 -12.01 -10.80 8.57
N PRO A 62 -11.62 -11.79 9.40
CA PRO A 62 -12.31 -13.07 9.48
C PRO A 62 -13.79 -12.88 9.85
N GLU A 63 -14.66 -13.76 9.35
CA GLU A 63 -16.08 -13.75 9.68
C GLU A 63 -16.29 -13.88 11.20
N GLY A 64 -17.14 -13.01 11.76
CA GLY A 64 -17.44 -12.98 13.19
C GLY A 64 -16.33 -12.39 14.06
N PHE A 65 -15.21 -11.93 13.50
CA PHE A 65 -14.17 -11.25 14.29
C PHE A 65 -14.67 -9.90 14.79
N ASN A 66 -14.55 -9.67 16.10
CA ASN A 66 -14.92 -8.41 16.73
C ASN A 66 -13.68 -7.72 17.31
N LEU A 67 -13.24 -6.63 16.68
CA LEU A 67 -12.08 -5.85 17.12
C LEU A 67 -12.25 -5.31 18.54
N ALA A 68 -13.46 -4.88 18.91
CA ALA A 68 -13.76 -4.33 20.23
C ALA A 68 -13.70 -5.40 21.36
N SER A 69 -13.67 -6.68 21.01
CA SER A 69 -13.48 -7.76 22.00
C SER A 69 -12.03 -7.95 22.43
N LEU A 70 -11.08 -7.32 21.71
CA LEU A 70 -9.67 -7.36 22.08
C LEU A 70 -9.42 -6.47 23.29
N SER A 71 -8.77 -7.02 24.32
CA SER A 71 -8.27 -6.25 25.46
C SER A 71 -6.97 -5.51 25.07
N LEU A 72 -7.07 -4.52 24.19
CA LEU A 72 -5.91 -3.71 23.77
C LEU A 72 -5.54 -2.70 24.86
N PRO A 73 -4.24 -2.47 25.10
CA PRO A 73 -3.82 -1.46 26.06
C PRO A 73 -4.23 -0.06 25.61
N GLU A 74 -4.72 0.74 26.54
CA GLU A 74 -5.07 2.13 26.26
C GLU A 74 -3.83 2.99 25.95
N GLY A 75 -3.97 3.86 24.96
CA GLY A 75 -2.98 4.85 24.56
C GLY A 75 -2.15 4.45 23.34
N ASP A 76 -2.01 5.39 22.41
CA ASP A 76 -1.42 5.17 21.08
C ASP A 76 -0.06 4.48 21.14
N THR A 77 0.82 4.85 22.08
CA THR A 77 2.18 4.29 22.17
C THR A 77 2.23 2.81 22.53
N LYS A 78 1.19 2.28 23.18
CA LYS A 78 1.12 0.89 23.65
C LYS A 78 0.22 0.03 22.77
N ASP A 79 -0.67 0.63 21.98
CA ASP A 79 -1.53 -0.08 21.05
C ASP A 79 -0.68 -0.86 20.02
N PRO A 80 -0.79 -2.20 19.97
CA PRO A 80 -0.07 -3.01 19.00
C PRO A 80 -0.50 -2.73 17.56
N LEU A 81 -1.76 -2.37 17.32
CA LEU A 81 -2.31 -2.13 15.97
C LEU A 81 -1.78 -0.85 15.32
N LYS A 82 -1.14 0.01 16.11
CA LYS A 82 -0.49 1.25 15.68
C LYS A 82 1.03 1.08 15.50
N GLN A 83 1.60 -0.09 15.82
CA GLN A 83 3.05 -0.31 15.74
C GLN A 83 3.59 -0.20 14.31
N VAL A 84 2.85 -0.76 13.32
CA VAL A 84 3.26 -0.68 11.91
C VAL A 84 3.36 0.77 11.46
N GLU A 85 2.34 1.57 11.76
CA GLU A 85 2.32 3.00 11.44
C GLU A 85 3.51 3.72 12.10
N ARG A 86 3.71 3.54 13.42
CA ARG A 86 4.84 4.17 14.14
C ARG A 86 6.19 3.85 13.49
N LEU A 87 6.44 2.58 13.20
CA LEU A 87 7.67 2.12 12.56
C LEU A 87 7.83 2.77 11.17
N SER A 88 6.75 2.81 10.38
CA SER A 88 6.75 3.44 9.06
C SER A 88 7.11 4.93 9.15
N MET A 89 6.51 5.67 10.08
CA MET A 89 6.71 7.11 10.27
C MET A 89 8.16 7.45 10.66
N MET A 90 8.83 6.58 11.44
CA MET A 90 10.24 6.76 11.78
C MET A 90 11.17 6.64 10.57
N HIS A 91 10.75 5.95 9.50
CA HIS A 91 11.61 5.61 8.35
C HIS A 91 11.28 6.40 7.07
N VAL A 92 10.35 7.38 7.13
CA VAL A 92 9.82 8.11 5.96
C VAL A 92 10.88 8.92 5.19
N MET A 93 12.03 9.26 5.79
CA MET A 93 12.92 10.27 5.20
C MET A 93 14.38 9.83 4.99
N GLN A 94 14.93 8.80 5.65
CA GLN A 94 16.40 8.59 5.65
C GLN A 94 16.90 7.14 5.75
N ASP A 95 16.04 6.15 5.98
CA ASP A 95 16.50 4.77 6.19
C ASP A 95 16.26 3.87 4.96
N PRO A 96 17.17 2.92 4.66
CA PRO A 96 16.94 1.94 3.62
C PRO A 96 15.74 1.05 4.00
N TRP A 97 14.91 0.70 3.02
CA TRP A 97 13.73 -0.16 3.20
C TRP A 97 14.04 -1.48 3.92
N THR A 98 15.28 -1.97 3.82
CA THR A 98 15.77 -3.18 4.47
C THR A 98 15.74 -3.10 6.01
N LYS A 99 15.92 -1.90 6.58
CA LYS A 99 15.82 -1.70 8.02
C LYS A 99 14.38 -1.83 8.50
N LEU A 100 13.44 -1.23 7.76
CA LEU A 100 12.00 -1.35 8.03
C LEU A 100 11.53 -2.80 7.83
N ASP A 101 12.01 -3.48 6.77
CA ASP A 101 11.73 -4.90 6.54
C ASP A 101 12.10 -5.77 7.75
N ARG A 102 13.31 -5.59 8.28
CA ARG A 102 13.76 -6.32 9.47
C ARG A 102 12.87 -6.04 10.68
N GLN A 103 12.51 -4.79 10.92
CA GLN A 103 11.66 -4.41 12.06
C GLN A 103 10.24 -4.97 11.94
N TYR A 104 9.67 -5.01 10.74
CA TYR A 104 8.36 -5.65 10.54
C TYR A 104 8.42 -7.16 10.68
N ARG A 105 9.47 -7.82 10.19
CA ARG A 105 9.62 -9.27 10.43
C ARG A 105 9.73 -9.59 11.91
N GLU A 106 10.49 -8.80 12.66
CA GLU A 106 10.58 -8.92 14.12
C GLU A 106 9.24 -8.65 14.79
N LEU A 107 8.52 -7.60 14.40
CA LEU A 107 7.18 -7.30 14.88
C LEU A 107 6.22 -8.48 14.66
N LEU A 108 6.16 -9.02 13.44
CA LEU A 108 5.26 -10.12 13.10
C LEU A 108 5.61 -11.39 13.88
N LEU A 109 6.90 -11.64 14.12
CA LEU A 109 7.35 -12.76 14.94
C LEU A 109 6.95 -12.60 16.41
N VAL A 110 7.12 -11.41 16.99
CA VAL A 110 6.75 -11.13 18.39
C VAL A 110 5.25 -11.31 18.65
N HIS A 111 4.42 -11.09 17.63
CA HIS A 111 2.96 -11.19 17.71
C HIS A 111 2.40 -12.46 17.06
N GLU A 112 3.21 -13.51 16.83
CA GLU A 112 2.79 -14.68 16.04
C GLU A 112 1.60 -15.45 16.65
N ASP A 113 1.45 -15.41 17.97
CA ASP A 113 0.37 -16.09 18.70
C ASP A 113 -0.83 -15.17 19.02
N GLU A 114 -0.80 -13.92 18.55
CA GLU A 114 -1.82 -12.93 18.91
C GLU A 114 -3.05 -13.01 18.00
N PRO A 115 -4.27 -12.85 18.56
CA PRO A 115 -5.52 -12.99 17.79
C PRO A 115 -5.69 -11.90 16.70
N TYR A 116 -4.92 -10.82 16.78
CA TYR A 116 -4.93 -9.71 15.82
C TYR A 116 -3.74 -9.75 14.85
N LEU A 117 -2.93 -10.82 14.83
CA LEU A 117 -1.78 -10.94 13.93
C LEU A 117 -2.14 -10.66 12.47
N PHE A 118 -3.29 -11.16 12.01
CA PHE A 118 -3.75 -10.95 10.62
C PHE A 118 -3.90 -9.47 10.25
N ILE A 119 -4.15 -8.58 11.23
CA ILE A 119 -4.20 -7.13 11.03
C ILE A 119 -2.78 -6.62 10.78
N LEU A 120 -1.83 -6.98 11.66
CA LEU A 120 -0.43 -6.57 11.53
C LEU A 120 0.21 -7.08 10.24
N GLN A 121 -0.08 -8.32 9.85
CA GLN A 121 0.38 -8.92 8.59
C GLN A 121 -0.08 -8.10 7.38
N GLN A 122 -1.36 -7.74 7.34
CA GLN A 122 -1.92 -6.94 6.25
C GLN A 122 -1.37 -5.51 6.24
N GLN A 123 -1.23 -4.88 7.41
CA GLN A 123 -0.65 -3.55 7.53
C GLN A 123 0.81 -3.52 7.06
N ALA A 124 1.65 -4.41 7.61
CA ALA A 124 3.07 -4.48 7.27
C ALA A 124 3.27 -4.79 5.78
N ALA A 125 2.51 -5.75 5.24
CA ALA A 125 2.57 -6.08 3.82
C ALA A 125 2.14 -4.92 2.92
N ASN A 126 1.05 -4.22 3.24
CA ASN A 126 0.61 -3.08 2.44
C ASN A 126 1.65 -1.94 2.48
N VAL A 127 2.16 -1.58 3.65
CA VAL A 127 3.19 -0.53 3.76
C VAL A 127 4.44 -0.92 2.97
N MET A 128 4.97 -2.12 3.17
CA MET A 128 6.19 -2.55 2.49
C MET A 128 6.00 -2.65 0.98
N LEU A 129 4.98 -3.39 0.52
CA LEU A 129 4.79 -3.62 -0.90
C LEU A 129 4.46 -2.32 -1.64
N ARG A 130 3.52 -1.51 -1.13
CA ARG A 130 3.02 -0.33 -1.83
C ARG A 130 3.98 0.86 -1.75
N ASN A 131 4.60 1.09 -0.59
CA ASN A 131 5.34 2.33 -0.36
C ASN A 131 6.86 2.16 -0.54
N HIS A 132 7.39 0.94 -0.45
CA HIS A 132 8.83 0.70 -0.49
C HIS A 132 9.24 -0.26 -1.61
N LEU A 133 8.77 -1.50 -1.59
CA LEU A 133 9.34 -2.58 -2.41
C LEU A 133 9.07 -2.39 -3.91
N PHE A 134 7.83 -2.08 -4.32
CA PHE A 134 7.55 -1.94 -5.76
C PHE A 134 8.27 -0.75 -6.41
N GLY A 135 8.50 0.34 -5.67
CA GLY A 135 9.30 1.46 -6.16
C GLY A 135 10.72 1.04 -6.53
N HIS A 136 11.36 0.24 -5.68
CA HIS A 136 12.68 -0.32 -5.96
C HIS A 136 12.65 -1.43 -7.02
N TYR A 137 11.56 -2.22 -7.09
CA TYR A 137 11.47 -3.36 -8.01
C TYR A 137 11.44 -2.92 -9.46
N TYR A 138 10.79 -1.80 -9.76
CA TYR A 138 10.79 -1.25 -11.11
C TYR A 138 12.14 -0.65 -11.51
N GLN A 139 13.04 -0.38 -10.56
CA GLN A 139 14.40 0.09 -10.83
C GLN A 139 15.38 -1.07 -11.01
N ASP A 140 15.27 -2.12 -10.19
CA ASP A 140 16.06 -3.34 -10.28
C ASP A 140 15.20 -4.59 -10.02
N PRO A 141 14.54 -5.13 -11.06
CA PRO A 141 13.64 -6.27 -10.92
C PRO A 141 14.38 -7.60 -10.68
N SER A 142 15.71 -7.60 -10.81
CA SER A 142 16.55 -8.79 -10.64
C SER A 142 17.14 -8.93 -9.23
N ASN A 143 16.90 -7.95 -8.36
CA ASN A 143 17.47 -7.93 -7.02
C ASN A 143 16.91 -9.09 -6.16
N PRO A 144 17.74 -10.05 -5.72
CA PRO A 144 17.27 -11.23 -5.01
C PRO A 144 16.72 -10.90 -3.61
N GLN A 145 17.27 -9.89 -2.92
CA GLN A 145 16.76 -9.48 -1.60
C GLN A 145 15.38 -8.85 -1.72
N LEU A 146 15.16 -8.10 -2.80
CA LEU A 146 13.87 -7.47 -3.07
C LEU A 146 12.80 -8.49 -3.44
N LEU A 147 13.14 -9.46 -4.28
CA LEU A 147 12.25 -10.57 -4.64
C LEU A 147 11.93 -11.45 -3.43
N GLU A 148 12.90 -11.71 -2.55
CA GLU A 148 12.65 -12.40 -1.28
C GLU A 148 11.67 -11.62 -0.40
N ALA A 149 11.88 -10.31 -0.23
CA ALA A 149 10.99 -9.47 0.58
C ALA A 149 9.57 -9.42 0.00
N ILE A 150 9.43 -9.25 -1.32
CA ILE A 150 8.11 -9.34 -1.99
C ILE A 150 7.48 -10.71 -1.71
N GLY A 151 8.25 -11.79 -1.81
CA GLY A 151 7.80 -13.15 -1.50
C GLY A 151 7.33 -13.29 -0.06
N PHE A 152 8.08 -12.75 0.91
CA PHE A 152 7.71 -12.76 2.32
C PHE A 152 6.36 -12.07 2.55
N TYR A 153 6.20 -10.81 2.13
CA TYR A 153 4.94 -10.08 2.34
C TYR A 153 3.77 -10.65 1.53
N THR A 154 4.04 -11.33 0.41
CA THR A 154 2.99 -12.09 -0.31
C THR A 154 2.46 -13.23 0.54
N LYS A 155 3.33 -13.96 1.25
CA LYS A 155 2.91 -15.01 2.20
C LYS A 155 2.14 -14.43 3.37
N GLN A 156 2.57 -13.29 3.92
CA GLN A 156 1.85 -12.60 5.00
C GLN A 156 0.41 -12.22 4.57
N LEU A 157 0.21 -11.70 3.34
CA LEU A 157 -1.13 -11.44 2.80
C LEU A 157 -1.97 -12.73 2.67
N LEU A 158 -1.35 -13.84 2.26
CA LEU A 158 -2.03 -15.12 2.09
C LEU A 158 -2.47 -15.72 3.43
N GLU A 159 -1.59 -15.70 4.43
CA GLU A 159 -1.79 -16.17 5.81
C GLU A 159 -2.89 -15.37 6.50
N ALA A 160 -2.84 -14.04 6.38
CA ALA A 160 -3.87 -13.12 6.90
C ALA A 160 -5.21 -13.20 6.16
N LYS A 161 -5.33 -14.08 5.18
CA LYS A 161 -6.50 -14.24 4.31
C LYS A 161 -6.92 -12.97 3.57
N SER A 162 -5.97 -12.09 3.26
CA SER A 162 -6.24 -10.82 2.58
C SER A 162 -6.96 -11.03 1.24
N GLU A 163 -7.92 -10.16 0.98
CA GLU A 163 -8.67 -10.09 -0.28
C GLU A 163 -8.14 -9.02 -1.24
N ASP A 164 -6.97 -8.43 -0.97
CA ASP A 164 -6.34 -7.46 -1.86
C ASP A 164 -5.77 -8.13 -3.13
N ALA A 165 -6.69 -8.51 -4.03
CA ALA A 165 -6.35 -9.22 -5.25
C ALA A 165 -5.46 -8.40 -6.20
N GLU A 166 -5.54 -7.07 -6.16
CA GLU A 166 -4.64 -6.22 -6.94
C GLU A 166 -3.20 -6.38 -6.46
N LEU A 167 -2.98 -6.23 -5.14
CA LEU A 167 -1.66 -6.31 -4.57
C LEU A 167 -1.06 -7.71 -4.77
N VAL A 168 -1.85 -8.76 -4.50
CA VAL A 168 -1.42 -10.14 -4.73
C VAL A 168 -1.08 -10.36 -6.21
N TYR A 169 -1.90 -9.88 -7.15
CA TYR A 169 -1.60 -9.99 -8.58
C TYR A 169 -0.26 -9.36 -8.95
N LYS A 170 0.03 -8.15 -8.45
CA LYS A 170 1.32 -7.48 -8.67
C LYS A 170 2.48 -8.29 -8.09
N CYS A 171 2.32 -8.87 -6.91
CA CYS A 171 3.33 -9.71 -6.29
C CYS A 171 3.63 -10.96 -7.12
N LEU A 172 2.60 -11.69 -7.56
CA LEU A 172 2.79 -12.90 -8.38
C LEU A 172 3.43 -12.58 -9.73
N ARG A 173 3.13 -11.41 -10.31
CA ARG A 173 3.82 -10.93 -11.52
C ARG A 173 5.31 -10.69 -11.29
N ALA A 174 5.69 -10.16 -10.13
CA ALA A 174 7.09 -9.94 -9.78
C ALA A 174 7.82 -11.26 -9.48
N LEU A 175 7.13 -12.22 -8.85
CA LEU A 175 7.69 -13.48 -8.40
C LEU A 175 7.70 -14.58 -9.46
N LYS A 176 7.10 -14.36 -10.63
CA LYS A 176 6.85 -15.40 -11.66
C LYS A 176 8.08 -16.21 -12.08
N ASP A 177 9.27 -15.61 -12.06
CA ASP A 177 10.52 -16.28 -12.49
C ASP A 177 11.31 -16.88 -11.31
N THR A 178 10.81 -16.70 -10.07
CA THR A 178 11.49 -17.13 -8.83
C THR A 178 10.69 -18.11 -7.98
N TRP A 179 9.37 -18.09 -8.11
CA TRP A 179 8.49 -19.04 -7.42
C TRP A 179 8.08 -20.17 -8.36
N PRO A 180 7.93 -21.40 -7.85
CA PRO A 180 7.35 -22.50 -8.62
C PRO A 180 5.93 -22.18 -9.10
N ASP A 181 5.58 -22.64 -10.31
CA ASP A 181 4.26 -22.43 -10.92
C ASP A 181 3.11 -22.95 -10.05
N ASP A 182 3.32 -24.07 -9.36
CA ASP A 182 2.35 -24.63 -8.40
C ASP A 182 2.07 -23.65 -7.25
N GLN A 183 3.12 -23.00 -6.74
CA GLN A 183 2.99 -22.01 -5.66
C GLN A 183 2.26 -20.76 -6.17
N LEU A 184 2.62 -20.25 -7.36
CA LEU A 184 1.93 -19.13 -8.00
C LEU A 184 0.44 -19.44 -8.20
N THR A 185 0.14 -20.65 -8.67
CA THR A 185 -1.22 -21.13 -8.90
C THR A 185 -2.01 -21.21 -7.59
N GLN A 186 -1.42 -21.77 -6.54
CA GLN A 186 -2.04 -21.89 -5.23
C GLN A 186 -2.42 -20.52 -4.66
N VAL A 187 -1.49 -19.56 -4.65
CA VAL A 187 -1.73 -18.21 -4.12
C VAL A 187 -2.78 -17.46 -4.95
N ALA A 188 -2.68 -17.55 -6.28
CA ALA A 188 -3.63 -16.91 -7.19
C ALA A 188 -5.06 -17.44 -6.98
N MET A 189 -5.23 -18.76 -6.93
CA MET A 189 -6.54 -19.39 -6.76
C MET A 189 -7.11 -19.15 -5.37
N ALA A 190 -6.30 -19.25 -4.31
CA ALA A 190 -6.74 -18.98 -2.94
C ALA A 190 -7.31 -17.56 -2.82
N THR A 191 -6.58 -16.57 -3.33
CA THR A 191 -7.00 -15.17 -3.29
C THR A 191 -8.24 -14.92 -4.15
N ALA A 192 -8.26 -15.43 -5.39
CA ALA A 192 -9.41 -15.26 -6.28
C ALA A 192 -10.69 -15.91 -5.74
N ASN A 193 -10.58 -17.06 -5.08
CA ASN A 193 -11.73 -17.76 -4.49
C ASN A 193 -12.27 -17.00 -3.26
N ARG A 194 -11.41 -16.42 -2.41
CA ARG A 194 -11.86 -15.59 -1.27
C ARG A 194 -12.65 -14.37 -1.75
N VAL A 195 -12.12 -13.63 -2.72
CA VAL A 195 -12.82 -12.48 -3.32
C VAL A 195 -14.18 -12.87 -3.90
N GLN A 196 -14.32 -14.08 -4.45
CA GLN A 196 -15.60 -14.56 -4.97
C GLN A 196 -16.57 -15.05 -3.90
N ALA A 197 -16.06 -15.57 -2.79
CA ALA A 197 -16.86 -16.03 -1.66
C ALA A 197 -17.42 -14.87 -0.83
N ARG A 198 -16.84 -13.67 -0.95
CA ARG A 198 -17.31 -12.48 -0.24
C ARG A 198 -18.80 -12.20 -0.57
N PRO A 199 -19.67 -12.08 0.45
CA PRO A 199 -21.05 -11.66 0.24
C PRO A 199 -21.10 -10.28 -0.42
N VAL A 200 -21.88 -10.16 -1.50
CA VAL A 200 -22.17 -8.88 -2.14
C VAL A 200 -23.38 -8.28 -1.43
N THR A 201 -23.16 -7.25 -0.63
CA THR A 201 -24.23 -6.59 0.14
C THR A 201 -24.76 -5.36 -0.59
N SER A 202 -24.00 -4.83 -1.56
CA SER A 202 -24.37 -3.68 -2.38
C SER A 202 -23.80 -3.75 -3.81
N SER A 203 -24.35 -2.96 -4.72
CA SER A 203 -23.77 -2.80 -6.07
C SER A 203 -22.40 -2.12 -6.03
N ALA A 204 -22.11 -1.30 -5.01
CA ALA A 204 -20.82 -0.63 -4.84
C ALA A 204 -19.68 -1.65 -4.65
N ASP A 205 -19.96 -2.80 -4.04
CA ASP A 205 -18.97 -3.88 -3.83
C ASP A 205 -18.41 -4.45 -5.13
N THR A 206 -19.13 -4.30 -6.24
CA THR A 206 -18.75 -4.89 -7.54
C THR A 206 -18.54 -3.86 -8.65
N THR A 207 -19.10 -2.66 -8.53
CA THR A 207 -19.16 -1.70 -9.66
C THR A 207 -18.40 -0.38 -9.43
N GLN A 208 -18.00 -0.07 -8.20
CA GLN A 208 -17.36 1.20 -7.85
C GLN A 208 -16.07 1.02 -7.04
N GLY A 209 -15.20 2.03 -7.09
CA GLY A 209 -14.01 2.16 -6.23
C GLY A 209 -13.16 0.88 -6.11
N ARG A 210 -12.73 0.58 -4.88
CA ARG A 210 -11.89 -0.58 -4.52
C ARG A 210 -12.55 -1.93 -4.83
N GLY A 211 -13.88 -2.04 -4.70
CA GLY A 211 -14.64 -3.27 -5.00
C GLY A 211 -14.52 -3.72 -6.47
N LYS A 212 -14.63 -2.77 -7.41
CA LYS A 212 -14.42 -3.02 -8.85
C LYS A 212 -13.02 -3.57 -9.15
N TYR A 213 -11.99 -2.99 -8.54
CA TYR A 213 -10.60 -3.43 -8.74
C TYR A 213 -10.40 -4.83 -8.16
N ARG A 214 -10.92 -5.10 -6.96
CA ARG A 214 -10.86 -6.42 -6.31
C ARG A 214 -11.37 -7.53 -7.23
N HIS A 215 -12.57 -7.38 -7.80
CA HIS A 215 -13.13 -8.38 -8.72
C HIS A 215 -12.41 -8.45 -10.08
N THR A 216 -11.93 -7.32 -10.60
CA THR A 216 -11.13 -7.28 -11.83
C THR A 216 -9.85 -8.10 -11.67
N TYR A 217 -9.11 -7.88 -10.58
CA TYR A 217 -7.86 -8.59 -10.33
C TYR A 217 -8.08 -10.04 -9.91
N ALA A 218 -9.17 -10.38 -9.23
CA ALA A 218 -9.53 -11.79 -8.99
C ALA A 218 -9.71 -12.57 -10.31
N ARG A 219 -10.32 -11.97 -11.36
CA ARG A 219 -10.37 -12.59 -12.69
C ARG A 219 -8.99 -12.67 -13.34
N ALA A 220 -8.15 -11.65 -13.16
CA ALA A 220 -6.78 -11.65 -13.69
C ALA A 220 -5.92 -12.77 -13.06
N LEU A 221 -6.08 -13.03 -11.76
CA LEU A 221 -5.44 -14.14 -11.05
C LEU A 221 -5.88 -15.50 -11.61
N LYS A 222 -7.18 -15.72 -11.85
CA LYS A 222 -7.67 -16.95 -12.50
C LYS A 222 -7.09 -17.14 -13.89
N LYS A 223 -7.01 -16.06 -14.68
CA LYS A 223 -6.41 -16.09 -16.02
C LYS A 223 -4.91 -16.41 -15.97
N MET A 224 -4.19 -15.88 -14.98
CA MET A 224 -2.78 -16.19 -14.76
C MET A 224 -2.58 -17.69 -14.57
N VAL A 225 -3.38 -18.33 -13.71
CA VAL A 225 -3.33 -19.79 -13.48
C VAL A 225 -3.55 -20.58 -14.77
N THR A 226 -4.55 -20.18 -15.60
CA THR A 226 -4.80 -20.84 -16.89
C THR A 226 -3.61 -20.73 -17.85
N ASN A 227 -2.76 -19.71 -17.72
CA ASN A 227 -1.59 -19.54 -18.58
C ASN A 227 -0.36 -20.30 -18.06
N LEU A 228 -0.25 -20.53 -16.75
CA LEU A 228 0.83 -21.33 -16.16
C LEU A 228 0.68 -22.82 -16.48
N ASN A 229 -0.56 -23.30 -16.61
CA ASN A 229 -0.87 -24.70 -16.90
C ASN A 229 -0.83 -25.08 -18.41
N LYS A 230 -0.25 -24.22 -19.26
CA LYS A 230 -0.15 -24.45 -20.72
C LYS A 230 1.28 -24.74 -21.11
#